data_AF-A0A4Y7TGM3-F1
#
_entry.id   AF-A0A4Y7TGM3-F1
#
_cell.length_a   1.000
_cell.length_b   1.000
_cell.length_c   1.000
_cell.angle_alpha   90.00
_cell.angle_beta   90.00
_cell.angle_gamma   90.00
#
_symmetry.space_group_name_H-M   'P 1'
#
loop_
_entity.id
_entity.type
_entity.pdbx_description
1 polymer ?
#
loop_
_entity_poly.entity_id
_entity_poly.type
_entity_poly.pdbx_seq_one_letter_code
_entity_poly.pdbx_strand_id
1 'polypeptide(L)'
;GITEFEILKARHKFLREDGDEDETPSAGTSNWDDQLAKKYYDSLYREFAICDLKHFKTGNFSLRWRTEDEVLGGTGETTCGNSRCEFHHGSSQYRDVSPPPLTTLELPFGYDEHGERKSALVKVVLCPGCVRKLMWKRTKEKE
;
A
#
# COMPACT_ATOMS: atom_id res chain seq x y z
N GLY A 1 -5.54 -25.38 -24.79
CA GLY A 1 -4.87 -25.62 -23.50
C GLY A 1 -4.97 -24.36 -22.69
N ILE A 2 -5.08 -24.47 -21.36
CA ILE A 2 -5.08 -23.31 -20.45
C ILE A 2 -3.74 -22.58 -20.63
N THR A 3 -3.78 -21.27 -20.80
CA THR A 3 -2.56 -20.47 -20.98
C THR A 3 -1.84 -20.25 -19.66
N GLU A 4 -0.52 -20.02 -19.71
CA GLU A 4 0.28 -19.69 -18.53
C GLU A 4 -0.28 -18.48 -17.77
N PHE A 5 -0.79 -17.49 -18.50
CA PHE A 5 -1.50 -16.33 -17.95
C PHE A 5 -2.77 -16.71 -17.18
N GLU A 6 -3.55 -17.67 -17.66
CA GLU A 6 -4.75 -18.16 -16.96
C GLU A 6 -4.40 -18.92 -15.68
N ILE A 7 -3.31 -19.69 -15.68
CA ILE A 7 -2.81 -20.39 -14.48
C ILE A 7 -2.32 -19.38 -13.43
N LEU A 8 -1.54 -18.39 -13.86
CA LEU A 8 -1.05 -17.31 -12.99
C LEU A 8 -2.20 -16.50 -12.40
N LYS A 9 -3.21 -16.15 -13.21
CA LYS A 9 -4.40 -15.41 -12.76
C LYS A 9 -5.24 -16.21 -11.77
N ALA A 10 -5.41 -17.52 -11.98
CA ALA A 10 -6.19 -18.38 -11.09
C ALA A 10 -5.51 -18.59 -9.72
N ARG A 11 -4.17 -18.65 -9.69
CA ARG A 11 -3.38 -18.88 -8.46
C ARG A 11 -2.86 -17.60 -7.80
N HIS A 12 -3.21 -16.44 -8.34
CA HIS A 12 -2.80 -15.17 -7.76
C HIS A 12 -3.50 -14.96 -6.41
N LYS A 13 -2.69 -14.87 -5.35
CA LYS A 13 -3.07 -14.40 -4.01
C LYS A 13 -2.39 -13.05 -3.78
N PHE A 14 -3.16 -12.06 -3.38
CA PHE A 14 -2.71 -10.70 -3.17
C PHE A 14 -1.82 -10.57 -1.91
N LEU A 15 -2.23 -11.24 -0.82
CA LEU A 15 -1.38 -11.49 0.36
C LEU A 15 -1.13 -12.99 0.47
N ARG A 16 0.13 -13.40 0.54
CA ARG A 16 0.53 -14.76 0.91
C ARG A 16 1.07 -14.67 2.33
N GLU A 17 0.54 -15.46 3.25
CA GLU A 17 1.18 -15.57 4.57
C GLU A 17 2.55 -16.22 4.39
N ASP A 18 3.54 -15.79 5.17
CA ASP A 18 4.94 -16.24 5.06
C ASP A 18 5.13 -17.77 5.26
N GLY A 19 4.05 -18.52 5.52
CA GLY A 19 4.01 -19.99 5.66
C GLY A 19 3.22 -20.73 4.56
N ASP A 20 2.69 -20.06 3.53
CA ASP A 20 2.08 -20.73 2.36
C ASP A 20 3.20 -21.14 1.37
N GLU A 21 4.01 -22.12 1.78
CA GLU A 21 4.96 -22.84 0.93
C GLU A 21 4.27 -23.91 0.08
N ASP A 22 3.31 -23.50 -0.75
CA ASP A 22 2.75 -24.36 -1.79
C ASP A 22 3.88 -24.76 -2.76
N GLU A 23 4.33 -26.00 -2.58
CA GLU A 23 5.31 -26.75 -3.33
C GLU A 23 5.10 -26.65 -4.85
N THR A 24 6.13 -26.25 -5.59
CA THR A 24 6.67 -26.96 -6.78
C THR A 24 7.69 -26.08 -7.53
N PRO A 25 9.00 -26.18 -7.21
CA PRO A 25 10.03 -25.66 -8.10
C PRO A 25 10.34 -26.71 -9.19
N SER A 26 9.87 -26.48 -10.41
CA SER A 26 10.30 -27.27 -11.57
C SER A 26 11.60 -26.69 -12.14
N ALA A 27 12.67 -27.49 -12.04
CA ALA A 27 13.83 -27.58 -12.92
C ALA A 27 14.60 -26.29 -13.30
N GLY A 28 15.66 -26.04 -12.51
CA GLY A 28 17.02 -25.84 -13.05
C GLY A 28 17.35 -24.49 -13.67
N THR A 29 18.13 -23.69 -12.93
CA THR A 29 18.77 -22.39 -13.28
C THR A 29 18.01 -21.13 -12.85
N SER A 30 16.70 -21.20 -12.59
CA SER A 30 15.88 -20.03 -12.21
C SER A 30 15.81 -19.77 -10.69
N ASN A 31 16.20 -20.72 -9.86
CA ASN A 31 15.89 -20.72 -8.42
C ASN A 31 16.54 -19.57 -7.61
N TRP A 32 17.72 -19.08 -7.98
CA TRP A 32 18.39 -18.00 -7.23
C TRP A 32 17.92 -16.61 -7.66
N ASP A 33 17.79 -16.38 -8.98
CA ASP A 33 17.23 -15.13 -9.52
C ASP A 33 15.75 -14.99 -9.15
N ASP A 34 14.98 -16.09 -9.19
CA ASP A 34 13.59 -16.09 -8.74
C ASP A 34 13.47 -15.91 -7.23
N GLN A 35 14.39 -16.45 -6.43
CA GLN A 35 14.43 -16.19 -4.98
C GLN A 35 14.82 -14.75 -4.66
N LEU A 36 15.76 -14.16 -5.41
CA LEU A 36 16.18 -12.77 -5.23
C LEU A 36 15.08 -11.82 -5.67
N ALA A 37 14.44 -12.08 -6.82
CA ALA A 37 13.28 -11.36 -7.29
C ALA A 37 12.10 -11.51 -6.30
N LYS A 38 11.78 -12.72 -5.85
CA LYS A 38 10.74 -12.97 -4.84
C LYS A 38 11.04 -12.21 -3.55
N LYS A 39 12.27 -12.26 -3.05
CA LYS A 39 12.68 -11.53 -1.84
C LYS A 39 12.65 -10.01 -2.04
N TYR A 40 12.99 -9.52 -3.23
CA TYR A 40 12.90 -8.11 -3.61
C TYR A 40 11.43 -7.65 -3.69
N TYR A 41 10.57 -8.37 -4.42
CA TYR A 41 9.12 -8.12 -4.53
C TYR A 41 8.39 -8.25 -3.19
N ASP A 42 8.75 -9.23 -2.37
CA ASP A 42 8.22 -9.40 -1.01
C ASP A 42 8.69 -8.27 -0.09
N SER A 43 9.93 -7.80 -0.23
CA SER A 43 10.48 -6.70 0.58
C SER A 43 9.96 -5.31 0.21
N LEU A 44 9.47 -5.10 -1.02
CA LEU A 44 9.20 -3.74 -1.50
C LEU A 44 7.74 -3.26 -1.38
N TYR A 45 6.72 -4.12 -1.33
CA TYR A 45 5.41 -3.65 -1.84
C TYR A 45 4.15 -3.86 -1.00
N ARG A 46 4.17 -4.57 0.13
CA ARG A 46 2.89 -4.97 0.77
C ARG A 46 2.52 -4.29 2.08
N GLU A 47 3.36 -3.40 2.60
CA GLU A 47 3.04 -2.76 3.89
C GLU A 47 2.39 -1.39 3.73
N PHE A 48 2.80 -0.59 2.74
CA PHE A 48 2.36 0.81 2.62
C PHE A 48 1.24 1.00 1.60
N ALA A 49 0.18 1.71 2.01
CA ALA A 49 -0.96 2.07 1.20
C ALA A 49 -1.09 3.59 1.01
N ILE A 50 -1.77 4.00 -0.06
CA ILE A 50 -2.19 5.38 -0.32
C ILE A 50 -3.62 5.57 0.16
N CYS A 51 -3.92 6.72 0.73
CA CYS A 51 -5.27 7.12 1.12
C CYS A 51 -5.79 8.31 0.30
N ASP A 52 -7.11 8.42 0.18
CA ASP A 52 -7.79 9.65 -0.25
C ASP A 52 -8.66 10.15 0.92
N LEU A 53 -8.25 11.28 1.49
CA LEU A 53 -8.94 11.93 2.60
C LEU A 53 -9.97 12.98 2.14
N LYS A 54 -10.42 13.01 0.88
CA LYS A 54 -11.38 14.00 0.37
C LYS A 54 -12.64 14.12 1.23
N HIS A 55 -13.17 13.00 1.72
CA HIS A 55 -14.42 12.93 2.46
C HIS A 55 -14.23 12.78 3.98
N PHE A 56 -13.06 13.17 4.50
CA PHE A 56 -12.73 13.02 5.93
C PHE A 56 -13.76 13.66 6.87
N LYS A 57 -14.43 14.75 6.44
CA LYS A 57 -15.48 15.43 7.23
C LYS A 57 -16.72 14.57 7.47
N THR A 58 -17.04 13.66 6.55
CA THR A 58 -18.13 12.68 6.73
C THR A 58 -17.65 11.38 7.39
N GLY A 59 -16.37 11.31 7.76
CA GLY A 59 -15.75 10.11 8.31
C GLY A 59 -15.32 9.07 7.29
N ASN A 60 -15.46 9.37 6.00
CA ASN A 60 -15.14 8.43 4.93
C ASN A 60 -13.77 8.74 4.33
N PHE A 61 -12.99 7.70 4.09
CA PHE A 61 -11.75 7.75 3.33
C PHE A 61 -11.61 6.43 2.57
N SER A 62 -10.87 6.46 1.47
CA SER A 62 -10.49 5.26 0.74
C SER A 62 -9.01 4.97 0.93
N LEU A 63 -8.68 3.70 0.76
CA LEU A 63 -7.33 3.20 0.72
C LEU A 63 -7.13 2.49 -0.62
N ARG A 64 -5.90 2.47 -1.11
CA ARG A 64 -5.46 1.64 -2.22
C ARG A 64 -4.00 1.29 -2.08
N TRP A 65 -3.58 0.24 -2.76
CA TRP A 65 -2.17 -0.07 -2.89
C TRP A 65 -1.45 0.95 -3.76
N ARG A 66 -0.14 1.06 -3.51
CA ARG A 66 0.75 1.86 -4.33
C ARG A 66 0.88 1.25 -5.72
N THR A 67 0.98 2.10 -6.72
CA THR A 67 1.38 1.74 -8.08
C THR A 67 2.88 1.53 -8.15
N GLU A 68 3.37 0.87 -9.21
CA GLU A 68 4.80 0.65 -9.44
C GLU A 68 5.58 1.97 -9.40
N ASP A 69 5.14 2.98 -10.15
CA ASP A 69 5.77 4.31 -10.18
C ASP A 69 5.82 4.96 -8.79
N GLU A 70 4.76 4.82 -8.00
CA GLU A 70 4.70 5.38 -6.66
C GLU A 70 5.73 4.74 -5.74
N VAL A 71 5.94 3.43 -5.81
CA VAL A 71 6.93 2.79 -4.94
C VAL A 71 8.34 3.04 -5.41
N LEU A 72 8.60 2.98 -6.71
CA LEU A 72 9.89 3.39 -7.27
C LEU A 72 10.23 4.84 -6.88
N GLY A 73 9.21 5.70 -6.81
CA GLY A 73 9.35 7.09 -6.35
C GLY A 73 9.30 7.30 -4.82
N GLY A 74 9.15 6.26 -4.01
CA GLY A 74 9.01 6.37 -2.54
C GLY A 74 7.72 7.05 -2.07
N THR A 75 6.75 7.24 -2.96
CA THR A 75 5.46 7.87 -2.68
C THR A 75 4.71 7.07 -1.61
N GLY A 76 4.20 7.74 -0.58
CA GLY A 76 3.46 7.12 0.53
C GLY A 76 4.32 6.35 1.55
N GLU A 77 5.64 6.37 1.40
CA GLU A 77 6.60 5.80 2.36
C GLU A 77 7.55 6.89 2.89
N THR A 78 8.19 7.63 1.98
CA THR A 78 9.04 8.78 2.32
C THR A 78 8.30 10.12 2.18
N THR A 79 7.04 10.06 1.79
CA THR A 79 6.17 11.21 1.49
C THR A 79 4.77 10.98 2.06
N CYS A 80 3.91 11.99 2.01
CA CYS A 80 2.55 11.84 2.52
C CYS A 80 1.73 10.91 1.61
N GLY A 81 1.24 9.80 2.14
CA GLY A 81 0.38 8.83 1.48
C GLY A 81 -1.03 9.31 1.18
N ASN A 82 -1.40 10.56 1.51
CA ASN A 82 -2.68 11.11 1.04
C ASN A 82 -2.53 11.67 -0.38
N SER A 83 -3.20 11.05 -1.35
CA SER A 83 -3.19 11.43 -2.78
C SER A 83 -3.57 12.88 -3.07
N ARG A 84 -4.25 13.55 -2.12
CA ARG A 84 -4.67 14.96 -2.21
C ARG A 84 -3.70 15.94 -1.53
N CYS A 85 -2.59 15.45 -0.99
CA CYS A 85 -1.64 16.26 -0.24
C CYS A 85 -0.61 16.90 -1.18
N GLU A 86 -0.24 18.15 -0.92
CA GLU A 86 0.85 18.84 -1.63
C GLU A 86 2.22 18.14 -1.46
N PHE A 87 2.39 17.38 -0.38
CA PHE A 87 3.60 16.59 -0.09
C PHE A 87 3.47 15.13 -0.53
N HIS A 88 2.54 14.81 -1.44
CA HIS A 88 2.32 13.44 -1.89
C HIS A 88 3.39 12.97 -2.87
N HIS A 89 3.66 13.75 -3.90
CA HIS A 89 4.78 13.53 -4.80
C HIS A 89 5.96 14.35 -4.25
N GLY A 90 7.03 13.67 -3.85
CA GLY A 90 8.16 14.25 -3.11
C GLY A 90 8.65 15.57 -3.70
N SER A 91 8.90 16.55 -2.83
CA SER A 91 9.15 17.96 -3.14
C SER A 91 8.14 18.54 -4.15
N SER A 92 7.12 19.23 -3.64
CA SER A 92 6.29 20.10 -4.47
C SER A 92 7.20 20.90 -5.41
N GLN A 93 6.90 20.82 -6.70
CA GLN A 93 7.55 21.57 -7.78
C GLN A 93 7.48 23.09 -7.55
N TYR A 94 6.69 23.49 -6.53
CA TYR A 94 6.58 24.82 -6.00
C TYR A 94 7.03 24.80 -4.52
N ARG A 95 8.18 25.43 -4.27
CA ARG A 95 8.64 26.07 -3.00
C ARG A 95 9.75 25.36 -2.23
N ASP A 96 10.68 26.20 -1.80
CA ASP A 96 11.72 26.05 -0.78
C ASP A 96 11.11 25.76 0.61
N VAL A 97 10.30 24.71 0.72
CA VAL A 97 9.64 24.30 1.96
C VAL A 97 10.08 22.88 2.28
N SER A 98 10.83 22.76 3.37
CA SER A 98 11.23 21.47 3.91
C SER A 98 9.99 20.60 4.19
N PRO A 99 10.01 19.31 3.81
CA PRO A 99 8.90 18.41 4.05
C PRO A 99 8.57 18.32 5.56
N PRO A 100 7.29 18.30 5.94
CA PRO A 100 6.89 18.19 7.34
C PRO A 100 7.24 16.81 7.90
N PRO A 101 7.35 16.67 9.24
CA PRO A 101 7.54 15.37 9.86
C PRO A 101 6.38 14.43 9.51
N LEU A 102 6.70 13.22 9.10
CA LEU A 102 5.72 12.22 8.71
C LEU A 102 5.42 11.26 9.86
N THR A 103 4.22 10.70 9.88
CA THR A 103 3.77 9.72 10.88
C THR A 103 3.21 8.50 10.18
N THR A 104 3.72 7.33 10.53
CA THR A 104 3.20 6.05 10.06
C THR A 104 2.05 5.60 10.96
N LEU A 105 0.91 5.27 10.37
CA LEU A 105 -0.28 4.79 11.05
C LEU A 105 -0.74 3.48 10.43
N GLU A 106 -1.28 2.59 11.25
CA GLU A 106 -1.86 1.32 10.79
C GLU A 106 -3.38 1.47 10.63
N LEU A 107 -3.89 1.07 9.46
CA LEU A 107 -5.30 1.18 9.11
C LEU A 107 -5.86 -0.15 8.61
N PRO A 108 -7.11 -0.50 8.97
CA PRO A 108 -7.77 -1.67 8.42
C PRO A 108 -8.08 -1.45 6.94
N PHE A 109 -7.63 -2.36 6.10
CA PHE A 109 -7.84 -2.38 4.66
C PHE A 109 -8.70 -3.58 4.27
N GLY A 110 -9.95 -3.32 3.90
CA GLY A 110 -10.84 -4.35 3.36
C GLY A 110 -10.63 -4.52 1.85
N TYR A 111 -10.51 -5.76 1.38
CA TYR A 111 -10.42 -6.09 -0.04
C TYR A 111 -11.19 -7.37 -0.37
N ASP A 112 -11.63 -7.49 -1.62
CA ASP A 112 -12.30 -8.70 -2.12
C ASP A 112 -11.30 -9.54 -2.91
N GLU A 113 -11.16 -10.81 -2.53
CA GLU A 113 -10.29 -11.78 -3.20
C GLU A 113 -11.09 -13.06 -3.46
N HIS A 114 -11.17 -13.48 -4.72
CA HIS A 114 -11.94 -14.67 -5.14
C HIS A 114 -13.41 -14.69 -4.67
N GLY A 115 -14.02 -13.50 -4.52
CA GLY A 115 -15.41 -13.35 -4.07
C GLY A 115 -15.58 -13.35 -2.54
N GLU A 116 -14.50 -13.45 -1.79
CA GLU A 116 -14.50 -13.36 -0.32
C GLU A 116 -13.95 -12.02 0.14
N ARG A 117 -14.64 -11.39 1.10
CA ARG A 117 -14.19 -10.16 1.75
C ARG A 117 -13.12 -10.50 2.78
N LYS A 118 -11.90 -10.01 2.55
CA LYS A 118 -10.77 -10.11 3.48
C LYS A 118 -10.42 -8.75 4.05
N SER A 119 -9.69 -8.74 5.16
CA SER A 119 -9.14 -7.52 5.76
C SER A 119 -7.67 -7.73 6.12
N ALA A 120 -6.85 -6.72 5.88
CA ALA A 120 -5.46 -6.68 6.31
C ALA A 120 -5.16 -5.34 7.01
N LEU A 121 -4.14 -5.34 7.86
CA LEU A 121 -3.64 -4.10 8.44
C LEU A 121 -2.56 -3.53 7.54
N VAL A 122 -2.72 -2.29 7.10
CA VAL A 122 -1.76 -1.61 6.21
C VAL A 122 -1.21 -0.36 6.87
N LYS A 123 0.04 -0.05 6.59
CA LYS A 123 0.71 1.16 7.02
C LYS A 123 0.38 2.30 6.04
N VAL A 124 0.11 3.49 6.56
CA VAL A 124 -0.05 4.72 5.78
C VAL A 124 0.78 5.80 6.43
N VAL A 125 1.66 6.43 5.65
CA VAL A 125 2.50 7.53 6.11
C VAL A 125 1.78 8.85 5.85
N LEU A 126 1.60 9.71 6.85
CA LEU A 126 0.86 10.97 6.71
C LEU A 126 1.60 12.14 7.34
N CYS A 127 1.49 13.32 6.71
CA CYS A 127 1.90 14.58 7.34
C CYS A 127 0.94 14.99 8.47
N PRO A 128 1.32 15.94 9.34
CA PRO A 128 0.51 16.30 10.51
C PRO A 128 -0.88 16.84 10.13
N GLY A 129 -0.98 17.54 8.99
CA GLY A 129 -2.26 18.01 8.46
C GLY A 129 -3.18 16.87 8.04
N CYS A 130 -2.64 15.80 7.45
CA CYS A 130 -3.43 14.64 7.03
C CYS A 130 -3.78 13.73 8.21
N VAL A 131 -2.91 13.60 9.23
CA VAL A 131 -3.25 12.92 10.49
C VAL A 131 -4.46 13.57 11.16
N ARG A 132 -4.49 14.91 11.23
CA ARG A 132 -5.67 15.63 11.77
C ARG A 132 -6.94 15.36 10.96
N LYS A 133 -6.85 15.31 9.63
CA LYS A 133 -8.00 14.97 8.77
C LYS A 133 -8.48 13.55 9.04
N LEU A 134 -7.58 12.58 9.12
CA LEU A 134 -7.90 11.19 9.42
C LEU A 134 -8.61 11.04 10.78
N MET A 135 -8.14 11.77 11.79
CA MET A 135 -8.71 11.71 13.15
C MET A 135 -9.93 12.63 13.36
N TRP A 136 -10.32 13.42 12.35
CA TRP A 136 -11.34 14.47 12.46
C TRP A 136 -12.65 13.98 13.07
N LYS A 137 -13.21 12.87 12.54
CA LYS A 137 -14.48 12.33 13.01
C LYS A 137 -14.39 11.93 14.49
N ARG A 138 -13.34 11.20 14.87
CA ARG A 138 -13.11 10.71 16.23
C ARG A 138 -12.95 11.85 17.24
N THR A 139 -12.33 12.96 16.83
CA THR A 139 -12.21 14.14 17.69
C THR A 139 -13.54 14.85 17.84
N LYS A 140 -14.28 15.04 16.73
CA LYS A 140 -15.58 15.73 16.74
C LYS A 140 -16.68 14.96 17.51
N GLU A 141 -16.60 13.63 17.55
CA GLU A 141 -17.54 12.78 18.32
C GLU A 141 -17.27 12.80 19.84
N LYS A 142 -16.10 13.29 20.27
CA LYS A 142 -15.73 13.41 21.69
C LYS A 142 -16.01 14.79 22.29
N GLU A 143 -16.31 15.78 21.44
CA GLU A 143 -16.77 17.12 21.81
C GLU A 143 -18.29 17.15 21.96
#